data_AF-A0A5J4NBC5-F1
#
_entry.id   AF-A0A5J4NBC5-F1
#
_cell.length_a   1.000
_cell.length_b   1.000
_cell.length_c   1.000
_cell.angle_alpha   90.00
_cell.angle_beta   90.00
_cell.angle_gamma   90.00
#
_symmetry.space_group_name_H-M   'P 1'
#
loop_
_entity.id
_entity.type
_entity.pdbx_description
1 polymer ?
#
loop_
_entity_poly.entity_id
_entity_poly.type
_entity_poly.pdbx_seq_one_letter_code
_entity_poly.pdbx_strand_id
1 'polypeptide(L)'
;LSMDPWNERGINHLLTALESDPRGVESVYRLLYGQKLGSLVIPNEVRLIAENEDLEIQSYLFPCIAEELRPPRRIRVGAVQNKIVCPPSSPVAEQMLALHNQVKPIIDIAGQCSVNILCFQETWVIINSDGSVLGKTRKNHIPRVGDFNESTYYMESQLGHPVFDTPYGRIAVNICYGRHHPLNWLMYGLNGAEVVFNPCATVDSLSESLWPIEARNAAIANHYFTVAINRVGTEIFPHEFTSGDGKPAHKEFGHFFGSSYITAPDGVRTPGLSRTRNGLLIAEIDLNACRQVQDHWGFRVGLI
;
A
#
# COMPACT_ATOMS: atom_id res chain seq x y z
N LEU A 1 6.30 0.65 39.25
CA LEU A 1 5.79 0.42 37.88
C LEU A 1 5.95 -1.06 37.61
N SER A 2 4.88 -1.86 37.74
CA SER A 2 4.97 -3.30 37.44
C SER A 2 5.31 -3.46 35.95
N MET A 3 6.41 -4.14 35.64
CA MET A 3 6.74 -4.48 34.25
C MET A 3 5.57 -5.28 33.66
N ASP A 4 5.12 -4.88 32.46
CA ASP A 4 4.10 -5.63 31.73
C ASP A 4 4.63 -7.06 31.52
N PRO A 5 3.97 -8.11 32.05
CA PRO A 5 4.44 -9.49 31.96
C PRO A 5 4.56 -9.99 30.51
N TRP A 6 4.03 -9.25 29.53
CA TRP A 6 4.15 -9.55 28.11
C TRP A 6 5.40 -8.96 27.45
N ASN A 7 6.13 -8.05 28.10
CA ASN A 7 7.32 -7.42 27.54
C ASN A 7 8.47 -8.40 27.29
N GLU A 8 8.51 -9.53 28.00
CA GLU A 8 9.56 -10.56 27.86
C GLU A 8 9.18 -11.71 26.91
N ARG A 9 7.99 -11.67 26.29
CA ARG A 9 7.44 -12.81 25.53
C ARG A 9 7.42 -12.52 24.02
N GLY A 10 7.95 -13.46 23.23
CA GLY A 10 7.94 -13.39 21.76
C GLY A 10 6.57 -13.67 21.13
N ILE A 11 6.44 -13.43 19.82
CA ILE A 11 5.15 -13.47 19.10
C ILE A 11 4.39 -14.80 19.23
N ASN A 12 5.09 -15.94 19.24
CA ASN A 12 4.46 -17.25 19.38
C ASN A 12 3.78 -17.42 20.75
N HIS A 13 4.33 -16.83 21.81
CA HIS A 13 3.72 -16.86 23.15
C HIS A 13 2.52 -15.93 23.26
N LEU A 14 2.49 -14.85 22.47
CA LEU A 14 1.37 -13.91 22.41
C LEU A 14 0.19 -14.47 21.61
N LEU A 15 0.44 -15.20 20.52
CA LEU A 15 -0.60 -15.88 19.74
C LEU A 15 -1.31 -16.97 20.55
N THR A 16 -0.58 -17.74 21.36
CA THR A 16 -1.19 -18.72 22.29
C THR A 16 -1.95 -18.04 23.45
N ALA A 17 -1.49 -16.86 23.90
CA ALA A 17 -2.15 -16.11 24.97
C ALA A 17 -3.41 -15.36 24.51
N LEU A 18 -3.48 -14.96 23.24
CA LEU A 18 -4.66 -14.33 22.62
C LEU A 18 -5.93 -15.19 22.75
N GLU A 19 -5.78 -16.51 22.84
CA GLU A 19 -6.88 -17.45 23.03
C GLU A 19 -7.44 -17.43 24.48
N SER A 20 -6.77 -16.76 25.42
CA SER A 20 -7.08 -16.84 26.87
C SER A 20 -6.99 -15.53 27.68
N ASP A 21 -6.33 -14.46 27.20
CA ASP A 21 -6.20 -13.16 27.90
C ASP A 21 -6.36 -11.95 26.94
N PRO A 22 -7.37 -11.09 27.14
CA PRO A 22 -7.57 -9.87 26.35
C PRO A 22 -6.37 -8.91 26.32
N ARG A 23 -5.49 -8.94 27.33
CA ARG A 23 -4.28 -8.09 27.39
C ARG A 23 -3.20 -8.53 26.40
N GLY A 24 -3.25 -9.79 25.93
CA GLY A 24 -2.35 -10.30 24.89
C GLY A 24 -2.52 -9.57 23.55
N VAL A 25 -3.73 -9.08 23.26
CA VAL A 25 -4.06 -8.36 22.02
C VAL A 25 -3.20 -7.11 21.85
N GLU A 26 -3.08 -6.29 22.89
CA GLU A 26 -2.34 -5.02 22.78
C GLU A 26 -0.84 -5.25 22.51
N SER A 27 -0.25 -6.27 23.16
CA SER A 27 1.14 -6.65 22.90
C SER A 27 1.36 -7.19 21.49
N VAL A 28 0.39 -7.91 20.92
CA VAL A 28 0.44 -8.36 19.52
C VAL A 28 0.42 -7.18 18.58
N TYR A 29 -0.47 -6.21 18.79
CA TYR A 29 -0.51 -4.98 17.99
C TYR A 29 0.79 -4.20 18.08
N ARG A 30 1.36 -4.06 19.28
CA ARG A 30 2.66 -3.39 19.48
C ARG A 30 3.78 -4.05 18.69
N LEU A 31 3.92 -5.37 18.74
CA LEU A 31 5.02 -6.07 18.04
C LEU A 31 4.79 -6.17 16.53
N LEU A 32 3.57 -6.47 16.08
CA LEU A 32 3.27 -6.68 14.66
C LEU A 32 2.97 -5.40 13.89
N TYR A 33 2.36 -4.41 14.52
CA TYR A 33 1.88 -3.18 13.86
C TYR A 33 2.50 -1.91 14.42
N GLY A 34 3.27 -1.99 15.50
CA GLY A 34 3.87 -0.84 16.21
C GLY A 34 2.95 -0.30 17.31
N GLN A 35 1.65 -0.19 17.03
CA GLN A 35 0.61 0.12 18.00
C GLN A 35 -0.79 -0.16 17.40
N LYS A 36 -1.82 -0.11 18.23
CA LYS A 36 -3.21 -0.06 17.75
C LYS A 36 -3.56 1.36 17.32
N LEU A 37 -3.92 1.53 16.04
CA LEU A 37 -4.33 2.83 15.49
C LEU A 37 -5.80 3.14 15.82
N GLY A 38 -6.10 4.42 16.00
CA GLY A 38 -7.46 4.92 15.97
C GLY A 38 -8.03 4.92 14.56
N SER A 39 -9.34 5.13 14.42
CA SER A 39 -10.04 5.16 13.13
C SER A 39 -10.70 6.51 12.87
N LEU A 40 -10.77 6.89 11.59
CA LEU A 40 -11.60 8.02 11.16
C LEU A 40 -13.07 7.62 11.25
N VAL A 41 -13.92 8.60 11.53
CA VAL A 41 -15.36 8.41 11.43
C VAL A 41 -15.75 8.52 9.96
N ILE A 42 -16.18 7.41 9.38
CA ILE A 42 -16.77 7.37 8.04
C ILE A 42 -18.26 7.68 8.18
N PRO A 43 -18.81 8.67 7.45
CA PRO A 43 -20.23 8.97 7.48
C PRO A 43 -21.09 7.75 7.17
N ASN A 44 -22.23 7.60 7.86
CA ASN A 44 -23.12 6.44 7.67
C ASN A 44 -23.62 6.32 6.23
N GLU A 45 -23.90 7.45 5.58
CA GLU A 45 -24.31 7.48 4.17
C GLU A 45 -23.25 6.85 3.26
N VAL A 46 -21.97 7.18 3.48
CA VAL A 46 -20.84 6.61 2.75
C VAL A 46 -20.70 5.11 3.01
N ARG A 47 -20.92 4.67 4.26
CA ARG A 47 -20.90 3.23 4.60
C ARG A 47 -21.99 2.46 3.87
N LEU A 48 -23.20 3.00 3.80
CA LEU A 48 -24.32 2.37 3.08
C LEU A 48 -24.03 2.27 1.57
N ILE A 49 -23.44 3.31 0.97
CA ILE A 49 -23.01 3.24 -0.43
C ILE A 49 -21.96 2.13 -0.61
N ALA A 50 -20.96 2.06 0.27
CA ALA A 50 -19.93 1.04 0.22
C ALA A 50 -20.48 -0.39 0.34
N GLU A 51 -21.44 -0.59 1.26
CA GLU A 51 -22.11 -1.88 1.44
C GLU A 51 -22.88 -2.29 0.18
N ASN A 52 -23.59 -1.35 -0.45
CA ASN A 52 -24.30 -1.61 -1.70
C ASN A 52 -23.36 -1.96 -2.87
N GLU A 53 -22.15 -1.41 -2.87
CA GLU A 53 -21.12 -1.68 -3.87
C GLU A 53 -20.23 -2.90 -3.53
N ASP A 54 -20.54 -3.65 -2.46
CA ASP A 54 -19.70 -4.73 -1.89
C ASP A 54 -18.21 -4.31 -1.71
N LEU A 55 -18.02 -3.08 -1.25
CA LEU A 55 -16.71 -2.47 -1.05
C LEU A 55 -16.33 -2.53 0.43
N GLU A 56 -15.19 -3.13 0.75
CA GLU A 56 -14.59 -2.96 2.07
C GLU A 56 -14.07 -1.53 2.24
N ILE A 57 -14.40 -0.87 3.35
CA ILE A 57 -13.75 0.39 3.71
C ILE A 57 -13.15 0.28 5.11
N GLN A 58 -11.85 0.55 5.19
CA GLN A 58 -11.15 0.70 6.46
C GLN A 58 -10.57 2.11 6.55
N SER A 59 -10.52 2.67 7.75
CA SER A 59 -9.92 3.99 7.96
C SER A 59 -9.14 4.11 9.26
N TYR A 60 -8.04 4.87 9.21
CA TYR A 60 -7.08 4.98 10.29
C TYR A 60 -6.56 6.40 10.51
N LEU A 61 -6.14 6.67 11.73
CA LEU A 61 -5.52 7.91 12.18
C LEU A 61 -4.09 7.62 12.64
N PHE A 62 -3.09 8.20 11.96
CA PHE A 62 -1.71 8.16 12.45
C PHE A 62 -1.44 9.35 13.38
N PRO A 63 -0.97 9.11 14.61
CA PRO A 63 -0.64 10.20 15.51
C PRO A 63 0.65 10.91 15.05
N CYS A 64 0.73 12.20 15.34
CA CYS A 64 1.93 13.01 15.17
C CYS A 64 1.98 14.05 16.29
N ILE A 65 3.18 14.32 16.78
CA ILE A 65 3.39 15.29 17.86
C ILE A 65 3.21 16.69 17.28
N ALA A 66 2.54 17.59 18.00
CA ALA A 66 2.40 18.97 17.57
C ALA A 66 3.76 19.69 17.62
N GLU A 67 4.10 20.40 16.53
CA GLU A 67 5.27 21.28 16.50
C GLU A 67 4.89 22.71 16.90
N GLU A 68 5.75 23.39 17.65
CA GLU A 68 5.53 24.79 18.04
C GLU A 68 5.66 25.76 16.86
N LEU A 69 6.57 25.45 15.93
CA LEU A 69 6.95 26.35 14.82
C LEU A 69 6.28 26.01 13.49
N ARG A 70 5.62 24.85 13.38
CA ARG A 70 4.99 24.42 12.13
C ARG A 70 3.57 23.93 12.39
N PRO A 71 2.60 24.38 11.57
CA PRO A 71 1.27 23.82 11.65
C PRO A 71 1.31 22.33 11.23
N PRO A 72 0.37 21.51 11.74
CA PRO A 72 0.14 20.16 11.25
C PRO A 72 -0.03 20.11 9.73
N ARG A 73 0.64 19.20 9.03
CA ARG A 73 0.50 18.98 7.58
C ARG A 73 -0.33 17.73 7.34
N ARG A 74 -1.59 17.79 7.78
CA ARG A 74 -2.53 16.66 7.71
C ARG A 74 -3.10 16.48 6.31
N ILE A 75 -3.00 15.27 5.80
CA ILE A 75 -3.61 14.85 4.55
C ILE A 75 -4.29 13.49 4.73
N ARG A 76 -5.21 13.16 3.84
CA ARG A 76 -5.80 11.82 3.71
C ARG A 76 -5.29 11.14 2.46
N VAL A 77 -4.69 9.97 2.64
CA VAL A 77 -4.26 9.09 1.55
C VAL A 77 -5.23 7.92 1.42
N GLY A 78 -5.54 7.56 0.18
CA GLY A 78 -6.40 6.45 -0.18
C GLY A 78 -5.64 5.40 -0.99
N ALA A 79 -5.85 4.13 -0.64
CA ALA A 79 -5.36 2.98 -1.38
C ALA A 79 -6.52 2.11 -1.85
N VAL A 80 -6.59 1.84 -3.15
CA VAL A 80 -7.64 1.02 -3.77
C VAL A 80 -7.07 -0.31 -4.24
N GLN A 81 -7.67 -1.40 -3.77
CA GLN A 81 -7.49 -2.73 -4.34
C GLN A 81 -8.81 -3.21 -4.96
N ASN A 82 -8.73 -3.84 -6.12
CA ASN A 82 -9.89 -4.37 -6.81
C ASN A 82 -9.56 -5.56 -7.72
N LYS A 83 -10.57 -6.40 -7.98
CA LYS A 83 -10.49 -7.51 -8.93
C LYS A 83 -10.86 -7.05 -10.34
N ILE A 84 -10.48 -7.83 -11.35
CA ILE A 84 -11.05 -7.68 -12.69
C ILE A 84 -12.56 -7.97 -12.67
N VAL A 85 -13.31 -7.36 -13.59
CA VAL A 85 -14.78 -7.47 -13.64
C VAL A 85 -15.22 -8.52 -14.65
N CYS A 86 -14.82 -8.34 -15.90
CA CYS A 86 -15.13 -9.28 -16.97
C CYS A 86 -14.06 -10.37 -17.08
N PRO A 87 -14.39 -11.54 -17.64
CA PRO A 87 -13.41 -12.57 -17.95
C PRO A 87 -12.26 -12.02 -18.82
N PRO A 88 -11.02 -12.51 -18.64
CA PRO A 88 -9.89 -12.13 -19.50
C PRO A 88 -10.09 -12.46 -20.99
N SER A 89 -11.09 -13.30 -21.34
CA SER A 89 -11.50 -13.60 -22.71
C SER A 89 -12.38 -12.53 -23.37
N SER A 90 -12.96 -11.60 -22.60
CA SER A 90 -13.81 -10.52 -23.14
C SER A 90 -13.00 -9.53 -24.00
N PRO A 91 -13.62 -8.79 -24.93
CA PRO A 91 -12.94 -7.71 -25.65
C PRO A 91 -12.28 -6.70 -24.69
N VAL A 92 -11.04 -6.28 -24.99
CA VAL A 92 -10.25 -5.38 -24.10
C VAL A 92 -11.01 -4.09 -23.75
N ALA A 93 -11.72 -3.51 -24.73
CA ALA A 93 -12.53 -2.30 -24.51
C ALA A 93 -13.65 -2.51 -23.48
N GLU A 94 -14.26 -3.70 -23.47
CA GLU A 94 -15.29 -4.08 -22.48
C GLU A 94 -14.67 -4.27 -21.10
N GLN A 95 -13.52 -4.94 -21.01
CA GLN A 95 -12.79 -5.11 -19.76
C GLN A 95 -12.41 -3.76 -19.14
N MET A 96 -11.90 -2.82 -19.95
CA MET A 96 -11.55 -1.47 -19.51
C MET A 96 -12.78 -0.68 -19.02
N LEU A 97 -13.88 -0.70 -19.78
CA LEU A 97 -15.11 -0.02 -19.39
C LEU A 97 -15.69 -0.59 -18.09
N ALA A 98 -15.68 -1.91 -17.94
CA ALA A 98 -16.15 -2.57 -16.74
C ALA A 98 -15.30 -2.20 -15.51
N LEU A 99 -13.96 -2.16 -15.65
CA LEU A 99 -13.06 -1.66 -14.61
C LEU A 99 -13.34 -0.20 -14.25
N HIS A 100 -13.48 0.69 -15.24
CA HIS A 100 -13.81 2.10 -15.01
C HIS A 100 -15.13 2.26 -14.24
N ASN A 101 -16.16 1.50 -14.62
CA ASN A 101 -17.45 1.52 -13.94
C ASN A 101 -17.35 0.99 -12.50
N GLN A 102 -16.50 -0.01 -12.23
CA GLN A 102 -16.25 -0.52 -10.88
C GLN A 102 -15.48 0.48 -10.00
N VAL A 103 -14.47 1.16 -10.53
CA VAL A 103 -13.65 2.08 -9.72
C VAL A 103 -14.29 3.45 -9.50
N LYS A 104 -15.21 3.87 -10.37
CA LYS A 104 -15.93 5.14 -10.24
C LYS A 104 -16.58 5.36 -8.86
N PRO A 105 -17.45 4.45 -8.35
CA PRO A 105 -18.03 4.63 -7.02
C PRO A 105 -16.97 4.65 -5.92
N ILE A 106 -15.86 3.93 -6.07
CA ILE A 106 -14.74 3.95 -5.11
C ILE A 106 -14.11 5.35 -5.04
N ILE A 107 -13.91 6.00 -6.19
CA ILE A 107 -13.39 7.37 -6.28
C ILE A 107 -14.39 8.36 -5.64
N ASP A 108 -15.69 8.21 -5.92
CA ASP A 108 -16.73 9.07 -5.36
C ASP A 108 -16.79 8.95 -3.83
N ILE A 109 -16.70 7.73 -3.29
CA ILE A 109 -16.58 7.44 -1.85
C ILE A 109 -15.32 8.07 -1.26
N ALA A 110 -14.17 7.92 -1.93
CA ALA A 110 -12.91 8.52 -1.48
C ALA A 110 -13.02 10.05 -1.41
N GLY A 111 -13.66 10.68 -2.40
CA GLY A 111 -13.98 12.11 -2.41
C GLY A 111 -14.87 12.53 -1.24
N GLN A 112 -15.94 11.78 -0.95
CA GLN A 112 -16.82 12.02 0.20
C GLN A 112 -16.09 11.86 1.55
N CYS A 113 -15.07 11.01 1.60
CA CYS A 113 -14.17 10.87 2.76
C CYS A 113 -13.04 11.91 2.79
N SER A 114 -13.04 12.89 1.88
CA SER A 114 -12.02 13.94 1.76
C SER A 114 -10.60 13.39 1.56
N VAL A 115 -10.46 12.28 0.83
CA VAL A 115 -9.15 11.76 0.42
C VAL A 115 -8.48 12.78 -0.51
N ASN A 116 -7.25 13.17 -0.18
CA ASN A 116 -6.47 14.14 -0.96
C ASN A 116 -5.65 13.48 -2.07
N ILE A 117 -5.10 12.28 -1.81
CA ILE A 117 -4.29 11.53 -2.78
C ILE A 117 -4.81 10.09 -2.81
N LEU A 118 -5.23 9.62 -3.99
CA LEU A 118 -5.76 8.28 -4.20
C LEU A 118 -4.84 7.51 -5.17
N CYS A 119 -4.48 6.29 -4.80
CA CYS A 119 -3.66 5.42 -5.64
C CYS A 119 -4.34 4.06 -5.84
N PHE A 120 -4.16 3.50 -7.03
CA PHE A 120 -4.69 2.19 -7.42
C PHE A 120 -3.54 1.18 -7.50
N GLN A 121 -3.88 -0.11 -7.62
CA GLN A 121 -2.92 -1.21 -7.80
C GLN A 121 -2.07 -1.12 -9.09
N GLU A 122 -2.36 -0.19 -9.99
CA GLU A 122 -1.57 0.13 -11.18
C GLU A 122 -1.41 1.66 -11.26
N THR A 123 -0.19 2.22 -11.21
CA THR A 123 -0.03 3.68 -11.41
C THR A 123 1.31 4.04 -12.02
N TRP A 124 1.25 4.73 -13.16
CA TRP A 124 2.40 5.18 -13.95
C TRP A 124 2.22 6.63 -14.46
N VAL A 125 1.10 7.29 -14.13
CA VAL A 125 0.79 8.70 -14.46
C VAL A 125 0.25 9.37 -13.20
N ILE A 126 0.69 10.61 -12.97
CA ILE A 126 0.27 11.42 -11.82
C ILE A 126 -0.64 12.52 -12.37
N ILE A 127 -1.88 12.53 -11.88
CA ILE A 127 -2.90 13.52 -12.22
C ILE A 127 -3.07 14.44 -11.02
N ASN A 128 -2.97 15.75 -11.24
CA ASN A 128 -3.11 16.76 -10.22
C ASN A 128 -4.60 16.96 -9.87
N SER A 129 -4.85 17.58 -8.72
CA SER A 129 -6.21 17.84 -8.20
C SER A 129 -7.08 18.75 -9.08
N ASP A 130 -6.47 19.50 -10.00
CA ASP A 130 -7.14 20.33 -11.02
C ASP A 130 -7.47 19.55 -12.32
N GLY A 131 -7.13 18.26 -12.37
CA GLY A 131 -7.31 17.39 -13.52
C GLY A 131 -6.16 17.43 -14.55
N SER A 132 -5.16 18.29 -14.38
CA SER A 132 -3.98 18.30 -15.27
C SER A 132 -3.06 17.10 -15.02
N VAL A 133 -2.34 16.66 -16.06
CA VAL A 133 -1.30 15.64 -15.92
C VAL A 133 -0.03 16.30 -15.40
N LEU A 134 0.37 15.95 -14.17
CA LEU A 134 1.60 16.45 -13.55
C LEU A 134 2.85 15.77 -14.13
N GLY A 135 2.75 14.48 -14.44
CA GLY A 135 3.85 13.73 -15.01
C GLY A 135 3.62 12.22 -15.00
N LYS A 136 4.70 11.47 -15.17
CA LYS A 136 4.70 10.01 -15.20
C LYS A 136 5.97 9.44 -14.62
N THR A 137 5.89 8.23 -14.12
CA THR A 137 7.04 7.41 -13.72
C THR A 137 6.95 6.04 -14.39
N ARG A 138 8.08 5.35 -14.52
CA ARG A 138 8.16 4.04 -15.16
C ARG A 138 8.88 3.08 -14.22
N LYS A 139 8.53 1.79 -14.29
CA LYS A 139 9.09 0.76 -13.42
C LYS A 139 10.60 0.61 -13.64
N ASN A 140 11.38 0.86 -12.58
CA ASN A 140 12.84 0.76 -12.59
C ASN A 140 13.34 -0.70 -12.62
N HIS A 141 12.62 -1.61 -11.94
CA HIS A 141 13.02 -3.00 -11.80
C HIS A 141 11.97 -3.93 -12.42
N ILE A 142 12.32 -4.63 -13.49
CA ILE A 142 11.41 -5.50 -14.23
C ILE A 142 11.62 -6.97 -13.82
N PRO A 143 10.59 -7.67 -13.32
CA PRO A 143 10.70 -9.08 -12.96
C PRO A 143 10.86 -9.99 -14.17
N ARG A 144 11.50 -11.13 -13.91
CA ARG A 144 11.68 -12.27 -14.83
C ARG A 144 11.43 -13.60 -14.11
N VAL A 145 10.46 -13.63 -13.18
CA VAL A 145 10.28 -14.72 -12.20
C VAL A 145 8.89 -15.36 -12.31
N GLY A 146 8.86 -16.68 -12.46
CA GLY A 146 7.61 -17.46 -12.56
C GLY A 146 6.69 -16.93 -13.67
N ASP A 147 5.43 -16.69 -13.33
CA ASP A 147 4.44 -16.13 -14.26
C ASP A 147 4.63 -14.63 -14.54
N PHE A 148 5.46 -13.93 -13.75
CA PHE A 148 5.76 -12.50 -13.92
C PHE A 148 6.85 -12.29 -14.99
N ASN A 149 6.51 -12.65 -16.22
CA ASN A 149 7.35 -12.55 -17.43
C ASN A 149 7.38 -11.12 -18.01
N GLU A 150 7.44 -10.10 -17.15
CA GLU A 150 7.25 -8.70 -17.56
C GLU A 150 8.32 -8.20 -18.53
N SER A 151 9.55 -8.70 -18.44
CA SER A 151 10.64 -8.28 -19.33
C SER A 151 10.44 -8.62 -20.81
N THR A 152 9.47 -9.50 -21.13
CA THR A 152 9.06 -9.78 -22.51
C THR A 152 8.26 -8.61 -23.10
N TYR A 153 7.62 -7.78 -22.26
CA TYR A 153 6.69 -6.74 -22.68
C TYR A 153 7.29 -5.33 -22.63
N TYR A 154 8.24 -5.07 -21.72
CA TYR A 154 8.85 -3.75 -21.56
C TYR A 154 10.23 -3.80 -20.88
N MET A 155 11.01 -2.74 -21.11
CA MET A 155 12.36 -2.54 -20.56
C MET A 155 12.35 -1.67 -19.31
N GLU A 156 13.43 -1.75 -18.54
CA GLU A 156 13.70 -0.93 -17.36
C GLU A 156 13.60 0.58 -17.68
N SER A 157 13.00 1.33 -16.75
CA SER A 157 12.85 2.78 -16.85
C SER A 157 14.17 3.54 -16.97
N GLN A 158 14.14 4.62 -17.75
CA GLN A 158 15.23 5.61 -17.88
C GLN A 158 14.88 6.95 -17.19
N LEU A 159 13.75 7.03 -16.49
CA LEU A 159 13.27 8.26 -15.84
C LEU A 159 13.86 8.48 -14.43
N GLY A 160 14.62 7.51 -13.92
CA GLY A 160 15.19 7.57 -12.57
C GLY A 160 14.12 7.42 -11.49
N HIS A 161 14.19 8.26 -10.46
CA HIS A 161 13.35 8.19 -9.26
C HIS A 161 12.59 9.49 -9.03
N PRO A 162 11.69 9.88 -9.95
CA PRO A 162 11.01 11.16 -9.87
C PRO A 162 10.15 11.25 -8.60
N VAL A 163 10.19 12.42 -7.96
CA VAL A 163 9.31 12.83 -6.87
C VAL A 163 8.46 13.97 -7.40
N PHE A 164 7.16 13.92 -7.10
CA PHE A 164 6.17 14.85 -7.61
C PHE A 164 5.72 15.77 -6.48
N ASP A 165 5.97 17.07 -6.64
CA ASP A 165 5.46 18.10 -5.74
C ASP A 165 3.96 18.31 -5.99
N THR A 166 3.14 18.05 -4.97
CA THR A 166 1.70 18.31 -4.99
C THR A 166 1.31 19.27 -3.87
N PRO A 167 0.14 19.92 -3.92
CA PRO A 167 -0.38 20.70 -2.79
C PRO A 167 -0.51 19.89 -1.49
N TYR A 168 -0.54 18.55 -1.60
CA TYR A 168 -0.72 17.61 -0.50
C TYR A 168 0.58 16.88 -0.12
N GLY A 169 1.74 17.40 -0.51
CA GLY A 169 3.05 16.84 -0.18
C GLY A 169 3.77 16.21 -1.37
N ARG A 170 5.00 15.77 -1.10
CA ARG A 170 5.91 15.20 -2.10
C ARG A 170 5.71 13.70 -2.21
N ILE A 171 5.22 13.24 -3.36
CA ILE A 171 4.88 11.84 -3.56
C ILE A 171 5.81 11.16 -4.57
N ALA A 172 6.00 9.86 -4.40
CA ALA A 172 6.67 9.02 -5.37
C ALA A 172 5.92 7.70 -5.55
N VAL A 173 6.24 6.96 -6.62
CA VAL A 173 5.65 5.66 -6.91
C VAL A 173 6.74 4.64 -7.18
N ASN A 174 6.94 3.71 -6.24
CA ASN A 174 7.77 2.54 -6.42
C ASN A 174 6.93 1.39 -7.01
N ILE A 175 7.09 1.08 -8.29
CA ILE A 175 6.18 0.15 -8.97
C ILE A 175 6.56 -1.32 -8.72
N CYS A 176 5.64 -2.07 -8.13
CA CYS A 176 5.60 -3.53 -8.01
C CYS A 176 6.93 -4.17 -7.58
N TYR A 177 7.68 -4.79 -8.50
CA TYR A 177 8.93 -5.52 -8.22
C TYR A 177 10.06 -4.64 -7.70
N GLY A 178 9.95 -3.31 -7.89
CA GLY A 178 10.82 -2.36 -7.22
C GLY A 178 10.72 -2.40 -5.69
N ARG A 179 9.70 -3.07 -5.12
CA ARG A 179 9.58 -3.30 -3.66
C ARG A 179 10.73 -4.10 -3.07
N HIS A 180 11.32 -5.02 -3.85
CA HIS A 180 12.40 -5.91 -3.40
C HIS A 180 13.77 -5.23 -3.36
N HIS A 181 13.86 -3.97 -3.78
CA HIS A 181 15.13 -3.27 -3.99
C HIS A 181 15.25 -2.10 -3.01
N PRO A 182 15.92 -2.27 -1.85
CA PRO A 182 16.11 -1.20 -0.88
C PRO A 182 16.72 0.08 -1.47
N LEU A 183 17.60 -0.05 -2.47
CA LEU A 183 18.19 1.10 -3.16
C LEU A 183 17.14 1.91 -3.95
N ASN A 184 16.16 1.26 -4.55
CA ASN A 184 15.09 1.95 -5.29
C ASN A 184 14.24 2.81 -4.34
N TRP A 185 13.90 2.26 -3.17
CA TRP A 185 13.24 2.98 -2.08
C TRP A 185 14.09 4.16 -1.58
N LEU A 186 15.38 3.91 -1.33
CA LEU A 186 16.32 4.91 -0.88
C LEU A 186 16.39 6.12 -1.83
N MET A 187 16.45 5.88 -3.15
CA MET A 187 16.58 6.97 -4.11
C MET A 187 15.36 7.91 -4.12
N TYR A 188 14.13 7.40 -3.96
CA TYR A 188 12.96 8.27 -3.75
C TYR A 188 13.07 9.08 -2.46
N GLY A 189 13.61 8.44 -1.42
CA GLY A 189 13.91 9.06 -0.15
C GLY A 189 14.91 10.21 -0.23
N LEU A 190 16.04 10.01 -0.94
CA LEU A 190 17.06 11.02 -1.19
C LEU A 190 16.52 12.16 -2.05
N ASN A 191 15.60 11.87 -2.97
CA ASN A 191 14.91 12.88 -3.77
C ASN A 191 13.78 13.60 -3.00
N GLY A 192 13.61 13.31 -1.70
CA GLY A 192 12.72 14.07 -0.81
C GLY A 192 11.27 13.59 -0.76
N ALA A 193 10.97 12.37 -1.18
CA ALA A 193 9.62 11.82 -1.04
C ALA A 193 9.15 11.79 0.43
N GLU A 194 7.91 12.20 0.69
CA GLU A 194 7.24 12.14 1.99
C GLU A 194 6.23 10.98 2.05
N VAL A 195 5.68 10.59 0.89
CA VAL A 195 4.83 9.41 0.72
C VAL A 195 5.28 8.64 -0.53
N VAL A 196 5.61 7.36 -0.37
CA VAL A 196 5.93 6.47 -1.50
C VAL A 196 4.85 5.41 -1.66
N PHE A 197 4.09 5.51 -2.74
CA PHE A 197 3.10 4.52 -3.13
C PHE A 197 3.78 3.32 -3.77
N ASN A 198 3.26 2.11 -3.52
CA ASN A 198 3.77 0.87 -4.07
C ASN A 198 2.65 0.02 -4.67
N PRO A 199 2.19 0.38 -5.89
CA PRO A 199 1.21 -0.40 -6.64
C PRO A 199 1.83 -1.72 -7.09
N CYS A 200 1.16 -2.83 -6.76
CA CYS A 200 1.64 -4.19 -6.99
C CYS A 200 0.55 -5.09 -7.57
N ALA A 201 1.00 -6.09 -8.30
CA ALA A 201 0.25 -7.30 -8.59
C ALA A 201 1.17 -8.47 -8.22
N THR A 202 0.85 -9.21 -7.15
CA THR A 202 1.60 -10.38 -6.74
C THR A 202 0.71 -11.41 -6.05
N VAL A 203 1.04 -12.70 -6.24
CA VAL A 203 0.23 -13.84 -5.79
C VAL A 203 0.80 -14.48 -4.52
N ASP A 204 -0.06 -15.17 -3.78
CA ASP A 204 0.25 -15.72 -2.46
C ASP A 204 1.38 -16.75 -2.46
N SER A 205 1.36 -17.66 -3.42
CA SER A 205 2.33 -18.74 -3.61
C SER A 205 3.76 -18.25 -3.86
N LEU A 206 3.92 -16.98 -4.28
CA LEU A 206 5.22 -16.42 -4.66
C LEU A 206 5.87 -15.59 -3.55
N SER A 207 5.11 -14.67 -2.91
CA SER A 207 5.78 -13.61 -2.14
C SER A 207 5.01 -13.05 -0.95
N GLU A 208 3.91 -13.69 -0.53
CA GLU A 208 3.08 -13.14 0.55
C GLU A 208 3.84 -12.94 1.87
N SER A 209 4.76 -13.85 2.21
CA SER A 209 5.57 -13.73 3.42
C SER A 209 6.47 -12.50 3.45
N LEU A 210 6.81 -11.94 2.28
CA LEU A 210 7.61 -10.72 2.13
C LEU A 210 6.75 -9.45 2.24
N TRP A 211 5.47 -9.56 1.90
CA TRP A 211 4.54 -8.42 1.82
C TRP A 211 4.50 -7.55 3.08
N PRO A 212 4.43 -8.08 4.32
CA PRO A 212 4.39 -7.23 5.51
C PRO A 212 5.76 -6.65 5.91
N ILE A 213 6.83 -7.01 5.20
CA ILE A 213 8.22 -6.69 5.56
C ILE A 213 8.75 -5.52 4.72
N GLU A 214 8.68 -5.62 3.40
CA GLU A 214 9.50 -4.79 2.49
C GLU A 214 9.09 -3.31 2.49
N ALA A 215 7.81 -3.02 2.23
CA ALA A 215 7.32 -1.65 2.25
C ALA A 215 7.34 -1.05 3.67
N ARG A 216 7.19 -1.89 4.70
CA ARG A 216 7.32 -1.47 6.10
C ARG A 216 8.77 -1.08 6.43
N ASN A 217 9.74 -1.90 6.03
CA ASN A 217 11.15 -1.61 6.20
C ASN A 217 11.55 -0.35 5.43
N ALA A 218 11.02 -0.16 4.21
CA ALA A 218 11.27 1.03 3.42
C ALA A 218 10.80 2.31 4.13
N ALA A 219 9.63 2.31 4.78
CA ALA A 219 9.15 3.45 5.57
C ALA A 219 10.12 3.78 6.73
N ILE A 220 10.53 2.75 7.47
CA ILE A 220 11.45 2.87 8.61
C ILE A 220 12.82 3.41 8.18
N ALA A 221 13.43 2.79 7.17
CA ALA A 221 14.78 3.12 6.72
C ALA A 221 14.87 4.52 6.09
N ASN A 222 13.76 5.02 5.55
CA ASN A 222 13.72 6.27 4.80
C ASN A 222 12.94 7.40 5.48
N HIS A 223 12.33 7.16 6.64
CA HIS A 223 11.55 8.14 7.37
C HIS A 223 10.49 8.86 6.53
N TYR A 224 9.78 8.11 5.69
CA TYR A 224 8.61 8.57 4.94
C TYR A 224 7.44 7.60 5.15
N PHE A 225 6.25 7.95 4.67
CA PHE A 225 5.14 7.01 4.61
C PHE A 225 5.28 6.06 3.41
N THR A 226 4.87 4.81 3.57
CA THR A 226 4.66 3.89 2.44
C THR A 226 3.21 3.45 2.35
N VAL A 227 2.73 3.26 1.12
CA VAL A 227 1.37 2.81 0.81
C VAL A 227 1.47 1.60 -0.12
N ALA A 228 1.43 0.39 0.45
CA ALA A 228 1.53 -0.85 -0.31
C ALA A 228 0.14 -1.29 -0.77
N ILE A 229 -0.03 -1.49 -2.07
CA ILE A 229 -1.34 -1.79 -2.69
C ILE A 229 -1.18 -3.03 -3.56
N ASN A 230 -1.95 -4.08 -3.30
CA ASN A 230 -1.95 -5.28 -4.14
C ASN A 230 -3.32 -5.50 -4.76
N ARG A 231 -3.31 -6.10 -5.94
CA ARG A 231 -4.50 -6.66 -6.57
C ARG A 231 -5.19 -7.72 -5.71
N VAL A 232 -6.48 -7.96 -5.95
CA VAL A 232 -7.26 -9.06 -5.35
C VAL A 232 -7.89 -9.98 -6.40
N GLY A 233 -8.11 -11.22 -6.01
CA GLY A 233 -8.85 -12.21 -6.80
C GLY A 233 -7.95 -13.14 -7.61
N THR A 234 -8.57 -14.03 -8.37
CA THR A 234 -7.90 -15.04 -9.19
C THR A 234 -8.31 -14.83 -10.64
N GLU A 235 -7.33 -14.86 -11.55
CA GLU A 235 -7.55 -14.61 -12.98
C GLU A 235 -7.29 -15.89 -13.79
N ILE A 236 -8.20 -16.21 -14.72
CA ILE A 236 -8.12 -17.39 -15.58
C ILE A 236 -8.09 -16.96 -17.04
N PHE A 237 -7.02 -17.32 -17.75
CA PHE A 237 -6.80 -16.92 -19.14
C PHE A 237 -7.29 -17.96 -20.16
N PRO A 238 -7.58 -17.56 -21.41
CA PRO A 238 -8.18 -18.47 -22.41
C PRO A 238 -7.27 -19.63 -22.83
N HIS A 239 -5.97 -19.36 -22.93
CA HIS A 239 -4.95 -20.28 -23.40
C HIS A 239 -4.08 -20.76 -22.25
N GLU A 240 -3.58 -21.99 -22.36
CA GLU A 240 -2.68 -22.56 -21.37
C GLU A 240 -1.29 -21.91 -21.42
N PHE A 241 -0.65 -21.80 -20.27
CA PHE A 241 0.73 -21.36 -20.10
C PHE A 241 1.42 -22.19 -19.02
N THR A 242 2.73 -22.01 -18.87
CA THR A 242 3.55 -22.67 -17.84
C THR A 242 4.32 -21.63 -17.03
N SER A 243 4.59 -21.93 -15.76
CA SER A 243 5.25 -21.02 -14.82
C SER A 243 6.76 -21.24 -14.69
N GLY A 244 7.33 -22.14 -15.48
CA GLY A 244 8.76 -22.51 -15.39
C GLY A 244 9.14 -23.29 -14.13
N ASP A 245 8.17 -23.92 -13.44
CA ASP A 245 8.36 -24.65 -12.18
C ASP A 245 8.26 -26.18 -12.32
N GLY A 246 8.16 -26.69 -13.56
CA GLY A 246 8.04 -28.11 -13.86
C GLY A 246 6.64 -28.71 -13.67
N LYS A 247 5.64 -27.90 -13.29
CA LYS A 247 4.24 -28.35 -13.20
C LYS A 247 3.55 -28.36 -14.58
N PRO A 248 2.39 -29.04 -14.70
CA PRO A 248 1.61 -29.03 -15.94
C PRO A 248 1.18 -27.62 -16.36
N ALA A 249 0.93 -27.46 -17.65
CA ALA A 249 0.32 -26.25 -18.20
C ALA A 249 -1.09 -26.04 -17.59
N HIS A 250 -1.46 -24.78 -17.42
CA HIS A 250 -2.69 -24.38 -16.76
C HIS A 250 -3.19 -23.03 -17.28
N LYS A 251 -4.37 -22.61 -16.80
CA LYS A 251 -5.02 -21.36 -17.21
C LYS A 251 -5.16 -20.34 -16.08
N GLU A 252 -5.04 -20.78 -14.82
CA GLU A 252 -5.17 -19.94 -13.64
C GLU A 252 -3.83 -19.28 -13.28
N PHE A 253 -3.77 -17.96 -13.21
CA PHE A 253 -2.53 -17.22 -12.92
C PHE A 253 -2.10 -17.28 -11.44
N GLY A 254 -3.04 -17.60 -10.55
CA GLY A 254 -2.86 -17.61 -9.11
C GLY A 254 -3.69 -16.54 -8.40
N HIS A 255 -3.68 -16.60 -7.08
CA HIS A 255 -4.51 -15.76 -6.22
C HIS A 255 -3.76 -14.50 -5.78
N PHE A 256 -4.20 -13.34 -6.30
CA PHE A 256 -3.77 -12.04 -5.79
C PHE A 256 -4.42 -11.79 -4.42
N PHE A 257 -3.59 -11.59 -3.40
CA PHE A 257 -4.00 -11.66 -2.00
C PHE A 257 -4.32 -10.31 -1.34
N GLY A 258 -4.43 -9.21 -2.10
CA GLY A 258 -4.78 -7.90 -1.55
C GLY A 258 -3.88 -7.49 -0.39
N SER A 259 -4.47 -7.38 0.81
CA SER A 259 -3.73 -7.03 2.03
C SER A 259 -3.04 -5.68 1.93
N SER A 260 -3.64 -4.73 1.20
CA SER A 260 -3.10 -3.38 1.06
C SER A 260 -3.02 -2.67 2.42
N TYR A 261 -1.94 -1.94 2.67
CA TYR A 261 -1.67 -1.31 3.98
C TYR A 261 -0.81 -0.06 3.87
N ILE A 262 -0.80 0.74 4.94
CA ILE A 262 0.00 1.97 5.05
C ILE A 262 0.96 1.84 6.23
N THR A 263 2.22 2.27 6.05
CA THR A 263 3.22 2.35 7.13
C THR A 263 3.71 3.78 7.30
N ALA A 264 3.84 4.20 8.55
CA ALA A 264 4.42 5.46 8.96
C ALA A 264 5.96 5.40 9.10
N PRO A 265 6.62 6.57 9.07
CA PRO A 265 8.08 6.68 9.25
C PRO A 265 8.65 5.99 10.49
N ASP A 266 7.88 5.92 11.58
CA ASP A 266 8.25 5.31 12.86
C ASP A 266 8.05 3.78 12.89
N GLY A 267 7.61 3.18 11.78
CA GLY A 267 7.34 1.76 11.65
C GLY A 267 5.96 1.31 12.12
N VAL A 268 5.12 2.21 12.63
CA VAL A 268 3.71 1.93 12.88
C VAL A 268 3.00 1.70 11.55
N ARG A 269 2.06 0.75 11.48
CA ARG A 269 1.30 0.47 10.25
C ARG A 269 -0.15 0.11 10.50
N THR A 270 -0.97 0.29 9.48
CA THR A 270 -2.35 -0.20 9.47
C THR A 270 -2.40 -1.73 9.40
N PRO A 271 -3.50 -2.33 9.87
CA PRO A 271 -3.98 -3.61 9.35
C PRO A 271 -4.05 -3.61 7.82
N GLY A 272 -3.96 -4.80 7.23
CA GLY A 272 -4.22 -4.98 5.81
C GLY A 272 -5.72 -4.98 5.51
N LEU A 273 -6.09 -4.51 4.32
CA LEU A 273 -7.40 -4.81 3.73
C LEU A 273 -7.58 -6.32 3.53
N SER A 274 -8.80 -6.73 3.19
CA SER A 274 -9.16 -8.10 2.86
C SER A 274 -8.24 -8.69 1.80
N ARG A 275 -8.11 -10.02 1.84
CA ARG A 275 -7.36 -10.77 0.83
C ARG A 275 -8.16 -11.04 -0.44
N THR A 276 -9.48 -10.89 -0.39
CA THR A 276 -10.38 -11.39 -1.42
C THR A 276 -11.39 -10.35 -1.91
N ARG A 277 -11.58 -9.25 -1.15
CA ARG A 277 -12.57 -8.23 -1.47
C ARG A 277 -11.94 -7.00 -2.10
N ASN A 278 -12.72 -6.33 -2.96
CA ASN A 278 -12.43 -4.96 -3.34
C ASN A 278 -12.43 -4.09 -2.07
N GLY A 279 -11.53 -3.11 -2.00
CA GLY A 279 -11.47 -2.28 -0.81
C GLY A 279 -10.80 -0.93 -1.02
N LEU A 280 -11.18 -0.01 -0.14
CA LEU A 280 -10.64 1.32 0.00
C LEU A 280 -10.08 1.48 1.42
N LEU A 281 -8.77 1.67 1.52
CA LEU A 281 -8.07 2.00 2.77
C LEU A 281 -7.82 3.50 2.81
N ILE A 282 -8.27 4.16 3.88
CA ILE A 282 -8.09 5.59 4.08
C ILE A 282 -7.23 5.82 5.32
N ALA A 283 -6.20 6.66 5.24
CA ALA A 283 -5.46 7.09 6.42
C ALA A 283 -5.31 8.60 6.45
N GLU A 284 -5.63 9.23 7.57
CA GLU A 284 -5.17 10.59 7.88
C GLU A 284 -3.77 10.50 8.47
N ILE A 285 -2.83 11.19 7.82
CA ILE A 285 -1.43 11.24 8.19
C ILE A 285 -0.98 12.69 8.31
N ASP A 286 -0.02 12.96 9.19
CA ASP A 286 0.66 14.26 9.26
C ASP A 286 2.06 14.12 8.69
N LEU A 287 2.36 14.86 7.62
CA LEU A 287 3.65 14.79 6.94
C LEU A 287 4.81 15.30 7.81
N ASN A 288 4.53 16.06 8.88
CA ASN A 288 5.57 16.46 9.84
C ASN A 288 6.22 15.26 10.55
N ALA A 289 5.52 14.12 10.65
CA ALA A 289 6.06 12.89 11.24
C ALA A 289 7.34 12.41 10.54
N CYS A 290 7.48 12.64 9.22
CA CYS A 290 8.69 12.26 8.48
C CYS A 290 9.94 12.92 9.09
N ARG A 291 9.85 14.23 9.37
CA ARG A 291 10.94 15.01 9.96
C ARG A 291 11.16 14.67 11.42
N GLN A 292 10.10 14.56 12.20
CA GLN A 292 10.20 14.22 13.63
C GLN A 292 10.96 12.91 13.84
N VAL A 293 10.63 11.88 13.05
CA VAL A 293 11.30 10.57 13.12
C VAL A 293 12.73 10.67 12.59
N GLN A 294 12.95 11.41 11.50
CA GLN A 294 14.29 11.64 10.97
C GLN A 294 15.23 12.30 12.00
N ASP A 295 14.77 13.34 12.70
CA ASP A 295 15.56 14.06 13.70
C ASP A 295 15.77 13.22 14.97
N HIS A 296 14.80 12.37 15.33
CA HIS A 296 14.89 11.50 16.50
C HIS A 296 15.86 10.32 16.31
N TRP A 297 15.81 9.64 15.15
CA TRP A 297 16.58 8.41 14.90
C TRP A 297 17.88 8.65 14.13
N GLY A 298 17.95 9.70 13.32
CA GLY A 298 19.18 10.14 12.67
C GLY A 298 19.71 9.27 11.54
N PHE A 299 18.92 8.37 10.92
CA PHE A 299 19.44 7.46 9.87
C PHE A 299 19.96 8.19 8.63
N ARG A 300 19.52 9.43 8.40
CA ARG A 300 19.93 10.27 7.26
C ARG A 300 21.01 11.30 7.62
N VAL A 301 21.45 11.35 8.87
CA VAL A 301 22.51 12.26 9.32
C VAL A 301 23.83 11.75 8.73
N GLY A 302 24.37 12.47 7.75
CA GLY A 302 25.64 12.15 7.06
C GLY A 302 25.53 11.75 5.57
N LEU A 303 24.31 11.73 5.00
CA LEU A 303 24.08 11.48 3.56
C LEU A 303 23.91 12.77 2.72
N ILE A 304 24.12 13.94 3.33
CA ILE A 304 24.07 15.27 2.70
C ILE A 304 25.38 15.99 3.01
#